data_AF-A0A7V0JV00-F1
#
_entry.id   AF-A0A7V0JV00-F1
#
_cell.length_a   1.000
_cell.length_b   1.000
_cell.length_c   1.000
_cell.angle_alpha   90.00
_cell.angle_beta   90.00
_cell.angle_gamma   90.00
#
_symmetry.space_group_name_H-M   'P 1'
#
loop_
_entity.id
_entity.type
_entity.pdbx_description
1 polymer ?
#
loop_
_entity_poly.entity_id
_entity_poly.type
_entity_poly.pdbx_seq_one_letter_code
_entity_poly.pdbx_strand_id
1 'polypeptide(L)' 'MTTIEEIWAREILDSRGNPTVEVEVTLENGVRARAAVPSGAS' A
#
# COMPACT_ATOMS: atom_id res chain seq x y z
N MET A 1 15.43 7.23 -11.86
CA MET A 1 14.34 8.23 -11.80
C MET A 1 13.39 7.86 -10.68
N THR A 2 12.64 8.82 -10.14
CA THR A 2 11.66 8.59 -9.06
C THR A 2 10.21 8.65 -9.55
N THR A 3 9.99 8.56 -10.87
CA THR A 3 8.66 8.51 -11.48
C THR A 3 7.94 7.23 -11.06
N ILE A 4 6.66 7.36 -10.72
CA ILE A 4 5.80 6.22 -10.40
C ILE A 4 5.39 5.54 -11.71
N GLU A 5 5.63 4.23 -11.80
CA GLU A 5 5.26 3.39 -12.94
C GLU A 5 3.92 2.67 -12.67
N GLU A 6 3.76 2.09 -11.48
CA GLU A 6 2.59 1.29 -11.12
C GLU A 6 2.18 1.51 -9.66
N ILE A 7 0.87 1.52 -9.41
CA ILE A 7 0.28 1.48 -8.07
C ILE A 7 -0.73 0.35 -8.02
N TRP A 8 -0.59 -0.54 -7.05
CA TRP A 8 -1.50 -1.66 -6.84
C TRP A 8 -1.94 -1.73 -5.38
N ALA A 9 -3.24 -1.93 -5.14
CA ALA A 9 -3.83 -1.94 -3.81
C ALA A 9 -4.62 -3.23 -3.54
N ARG A 10 -4.64 -3.65 -2.26
CA ARG A 10 -5.46 -4.77 -1.76
C ARG A 10 -6.08 -4.43 -0.41
N GLU A 11 -7.18 -5.10 -0.12
CA GLU A 11 -7.70 -5.20 1.24
C GLU A 11 -6.88 -6.23 2.04
N ILE A 12 -6.54 -5.90 3.28
CA ILE A 12 -5.92 -6.77 4.28
C ILE A 12 -6.63 -6.59 5.63
N LEU A 13 -6.30 -7.41 6.63
CA LEU A 13 -6.82 -7.24 7.99
C LEU A 13 -5.76 -6.57 8.89
N ASP A 14 -6.20 -5.62 9.72
CA ASP A 14 -5.37 -5.00 10.75
C ASP A 14 -5.18 -5.92 11.98
N SER A 15 -4.46 -5.43 13.00
CA SER A 15 -4.22 -6.17 14.24
C SER A 15 -5.48 -6.46 15.07
N ARG A 16 -6.62 -5.84 14.76
CA ARG A 16 -7.94 -6.04 15.38
C ARG A 16 -8.88 -6.86 14.48
N GLY A 17 -8.42 -7.31 13.32
CA GLY A 17 -9.24 -8.04 12.35
C GLY A 17 -10.17 -7.16 11.51
N ASN A 18 -10.00 -5.84 11.52
CA ASN A 18 -10.77 -4.94 10.66
C ASN A 18 -10.14 -4.85 9.27
N PRO A 19 -10.93 -4.81 8.19
CA PRO A 19 -10.44 -4.48 6.86
C PRO A 19 -9.69 -3.14 6.83
N THR A 20 -8.51 -3.13 6.21
CA THR A 20 -7.72 -1.93 5.89
C THR A 20 -7.02 -2.09 4.55
N VAL A 21 -6.41 -1.01 4.04
CA VAL A 21 -5.78 -0.96 2.71
C VAL A 21 -4.27 -1.13 2.82
N GLU A 22 -3.72 -1.98 1.97
CA GLU A 22 -2.29 -2.06 1.69
C GLU A 22 -2.02 -1.65 0.24
N VAL A 23 -1.02 -0.81 0.04
CA VAL A 23 -0.62 -0.31 -1.28
C VAL A 23 0.83 -0.68 -1.55
N GLU A 24 1.08 -1.07 -2.79
CA GLU A 24 2.41 -1.24 -3.36
C GLU A 24 2.62 -0.27 -4.52
N VAL A 25 3.79 0.35 -4.53
CA VAL A 25 4.21 1.30 -5.57
C VAL A 25 5.50 0.79 -6.22
N THR A 26 5.50 0.75 -7.54
CA THR A 26 6.70 0.49 -8.36
C THR A 26 7.11 1.78 -9.05
N LEU A 27 8.40 2.12 -8.98
CA LEU A 27 9.00 3.25 -9.71
C LEU A 27 9.69 2.75 -10.98
N GLU A 28 9.83 3.61 -11.99
CA GLU A 28 10.50 3.27 -13.26
C GLU A 28 11.96 2.79 -13.12
N ASN A 29 12.60 3.07 -11.98
CA ASN A 29 13.94 2.55 -11.67
C ASN A 29 13.92 1.16 -11.01
N GLY A 30 12.77 0.49 -10.97
CA GLY A 30 12.57 -0.83 -10.39
C GLY A 30 12.42 -0.87 -8.87
N VAL A 31 12.47 0.28 -8.17
CA VAL A 31 12.21 0.31 -6.72
C VAL A 31 10.76 -0.01 -6.45
N ARG A 32 10.51 -0.96 -5.56
CA ARG A 32 9.17 -1.39 -5.14
C ARG A 32 9.04 -1.25 -3.63
N ALA A 33 7.98 -0.58 -3.19
CA ALA A 33 7.72 -0.33 -1.77
C ALA A 33 6.26 -0.63 -1.44
N ARG A 34 6.03 -1.16 -0.23
CA ARG A 34 4.70 -1.53 0.26
C ARG A 34 4.42 -0.88 1.60
N ALA A 35 3.21 -0.39 1.80
CA ALA A 35 2.76 0.21 3.05
C ALA A 35 1.29 -0.15 3.33
N ALA A 36 1.00 -0.47 4.59
CA ALA A 36 -0.36 -0.66 5.10
C ALA A 36 -0.81 0.59 5.86
N VAL A 37 -2.07 1.00 5.66
CA VAL A 37 -2.66 2.13 6.37
C VAL A 37 -3.20 1.65 7.72
N PRO A 38 -2.90 2.33 8.85
CA PRO A 38 -3.51 2.00 10.13
C PRO A 38 -5.00 2.36 10.11
N SER A 39 -5.83 1.49 10.67
CA SER A 39 -7.29 1.68 10.70
C SER A 39 -7.66 2.79 11.68
N GLY A 40 -8.21 3.89 11.17
CA GLY A 40 -8.75 5.00 11.95
C GLY A 40 -10.25 4.85 12.24
N ALA A 41 -10.80 5.80 13.00
CA ALA A 41 -12.24 6.06 13.00
C ALA A 41 -12.56 7.01 11.83
N SER A 42 -13.57 6.70 11.03
CA SER A 42 -14.04 7.53 9.91
C SER A 42 -14.91 8.68 10.38
#